data_AF-A0A2N3BQH0-F1
#
_entry.id   AF-A0A2N3BQH0-F1
#
_cell.length_a   1.000
_cell.length_b   1.000
_cell.length_c   1.000
_cell.angle_alpha   90.00
_cell.angle_beta   90.00
_cell.angle_gamma   90.00
#
_symmetry.space_group_name_H-M   'P 1'
#
loop_
_entity.id
_entity.type
_entity.pdbx_description
1 polymer ?
#
loop_
_entity_poly.entity_id
_entity_poly.type
_entity_poly.pdbx_seq_one_letter_code
_entity_poly.pdbx_strand_id
1 'polypeptide(L)'
;MIRLLALICCLALPATAQMVAEPPGEARVRDLAKTLRCPVCQSESILESRASTAREMMVILREMAEAGKTDAEITAFFRDRYGDFV
;
A
#
# COMPACT_ATOMS: atom_id res chain seq x y z
N MET A 1 9.13 27.91 -48.27
CA MET A 1 8.31 29.05 -47.82
C MET A 1 7.82 28.76 -46.40
N ILE A 2 8.55 29.30 -45.42
CA ILE A 2 8.01 30.18 -44.36
C ILE A 2 7.43 29.35 -43.21
N ARG A 3 8.24 29.02 -42.20
CA ARG A 3 8.50 29.83 -40.99
C ARG A 3 7.23 30.10 -40.17
N LEU A 4 6.99 29.20 -39.22
CA LEU A 4 6.40 29.42 -37.89
C LEU A 4 6.78 28.16 -37.10
N LEU A 5 7.84 28.07 -36.30
CA LEU A 5 8.43 28.99 -35.32
C LEU A 5 7.37 29.58 -34.38
N ALA A 6 6.88 28.75 -33.47
CA ALA A 6 6.39 29.14 -32.15
C ALA A 6 6.38 27.86 -31.28
N LEU A 7 7.50 27.49 -30.68
CA LEU A 7 7.80 27.94 -29.31
C LEU A 7 6.74 27.46 -28.31
N ILE A 8 6.63 26.15 -28.13
CA ILE A 8 6.05 25.58 -26.91
C ILE A 8 7.10 24.62 -26.34
N CYS A 9 8.15 25.24 -25.81
CA CYS A 9 9.03 24.65 -24.81
C CYS A 9 8.18 24.51 -23.54
N CYS A 10 7.32 23.49 -23.48
CA CYS A 10 6.60 23.15 -22.26
C CYS A 10 7.60 22.50 -21.32
N LEU A 11 8.01 23.31 -20.33
CA LEU A 11 8.79 23.02 -19.15
C LEU A 11 8.88 21.52 -18.82
N ALA A 12 10.02 20.91 -19.11
CA ALA A 12 10.44 19.71 -18.41
C ALA A 12 10.86 20.13 -16.99
N LEU A 13 9.88 20.32 -16.11
CA LEU A 13 10.14 20.37 -14.67
C LEU A 13 10.72 19.02 -14.27
N PRO A 14 11.94 18.96 -13.70
CA PRO A 14 12.38 17.74 -13.04
C PRO A 14 11.46 17.60 -11.83
N ALA A 15 10.53 16.65 -11.90
CA ALA A 15 9.78 16.22 -10.73
C ALA A 15 10.82 15.65 -9.76
N THR A 16 11.31 16.47 -8.85
CA THR A 16 12.13 16.00 -7.74
C THR A 16 11.21 15.16 -6.88
N ALA A 17 11.19 13.85 -7.12
CA ALA A 17 10.54 12.89 -6.25
C ALA A 17 11.25 13.00 -4.89
N GLN A 18 10.70 13.81 -3.99
CA GLN A 18 11.14 13.87 -2.61
C GLN A 18 10.85 12.51 -2.02
N MET A 19 11.90 11.72 -1.77
CA MET A 19 11.77 10.48 -1.03
C MET A 19 11.38 10.84 0.40
N VAL A 20 10.08 10.75 0.69
CA VAL A 20 9.58 10.89 2.06
C VAL A 20 10.06 9.67 2.82
N ALA A 21 11.00 9.86 3.73
CA ALA A 21 11.43 8.80 4.63
C ALA A 21 10.24 8.34 5.46
N GLU A 22 10.01 7.03 5.45
CA GLU A 22 8.89 6.43 6.17
C GLU A 22 9.28 6.10 7.60
N PRO A 23 8.31 6.09 8.53
CA PRO A 23 8.57 5.64 9.89
C PRO A 23 9.17 4.23 9.90
N PRO A 24 10.09 3.93 10.84
CA PRO A 24 10.61 2.58 11.02
C PRO A 24 9.47 1.56 11.15
N GLY A 25 9.50 0.51 10.34
CA GLY A 25 8.46 -0.55 10.34
C GLY A 25 7.28 -0.30 9.40
N GLU A 26 7.01 0.93 8.99
CA GLU A 26 5.87 1.23 8.09
C GLU A 26 6.05 0.62 6.70
N ALA A 27 7.31 0.52 6.23
CA ALA A 27 7.64 -0.18 4.98
C ALA A 27 7.20 -1.66 5.01
N ARG A 28 7.48 -2.34 6.12
CA ARG A 28 7.10 -3.74 6.33
C ARG A 28 5.58 -3.90 6.40
N VAL A 29 4.91 -3.04 7.17
CA VAL A 29 3.44 -3.03 7.26
C VAL A 29 2.82 -2.83 5.89
N ARG A 30 3.28 -1.84 5.13
CA ARG A 30 2.75 -1.56 3.79
C ARG A 30 2.97 -2.74 2.83
N ASP A 31 4.13 -3.38 2.88
CA ASP A 31 4.41 -4.49 1.98
C ASP A 31 3.55 -5.73 2.30
N LEU A 32 3.31 -6.02 3.58
CA LEU A 32 2.33 -7.02 4.00
C LEU A 32 0.90 -6.64 3.63
N ALA A 33 0.53 -5.36 3.77
CA ALA A 33 -0.79 -4.87 3.42
C ALA A 33 -1.12 -5.03 1.93
N LYS A 34 -0.11 -5.07 1.05
CA LYS A 34 -0.29 -5.35 -0.39
C LYS A 34 -0.57 -6.83 -0.67
N THR A 35 -0.09 -7.74 0.17
CA THR A 35 -0.23 -9.18 -0.04
C THR A 35 -1.54 -9.71 0.52
N LEU A 36 -2.04 -9.13 1.61
CA LEU A 36 -3.30 -9.49 2.23
C LEU A 36 -4.49 -8.94 1.44
N ARG A 37 -5.42 -9.81 1.05
CA ARG A 37 -6.66 -9.43 0.33
C ARG A 37 -7.77 -9.03 1.29
N CYS A 38 -8.61 -8.09 0.84
CA CYS A 38 -9.81 -7.74 1.58
C CYS A 38 -10.90 -8.80 1.33
N PRO A 39 -11.41 -9.48 2.38
CA PRO A 39 -12.35 -10.59 2.24
C PRO A 39 -13.70 -10.18 1.64
N VAL A 40 -14.04 -8.89 1.69
CA VAL A 40 -15.31 -8.37 1.18
C VAL A 40 -15.20 -7.66 -0.18
N CYS A 41 -13.98 -7.34 -0.63
CA CYS A 41 -13.77 -6.63 -1.91
C CYS A 41 -13.29 -7.53 -3.06
N GLN A 42 -12.85 -8.77 -2.77
CA GLN A 42 -12.40 -9.83 -3.70
C GLN A 42 -11.20 -9.52 -4.60
N SER A 43 -11.06 -8.29 -5.08
CA SER A 43 -10.09 -7.86 -6.10
C SER A 43 -9.05 -6.87 -5.57
N GLU A 44 -9.14 -6.49 -4.29
CA GLU A 44 -8.31 -5.45 -3.69
C GLU A 44 -7.54 -5.99 -2.49
N SER A 45 -6.32 -5.50 -2.31
CA SER A 45 -5.56 -5.69 -1.08
C SER A 45 -6.15 -4.85 0.06
N ILE A 46 -5.78 -5.13 1.30
CA ILE A 46 -6.19 -4.29 2.43
C ILE A 46 -5.56 -2.90 2.40
N LEU A 47 -4.46 -2.72 1.64
CA LEU A 47 -3.86 -1.41 1.41
C LEU A 47 -4.71 -0.53 0.49
N GLU A 48 -5.27 -1.11 -0.57
CA GLU A 48 -6.00 -0.37 -1.62
C GLU A 48 -7.50 -0.26 -1.32
N SER A 49 -8.06 -1.26 -0.63
CA SER A 49 -9.50 -1.35 -0.40
C SER A 49 -10.04 -0.23 0.49
N ARG A 50 -11.18 0.33 0.08
CA ARG A 50 -11.92 1.34 0.87
C ARG A 50 -12.93 0.73 1.84
N ALA A 51 -12.99 -0.59 1.98
CA ALA A 51 -13.89 -1.26 2.92
C ALA A 51 -13.56 -0.91 4.37
N SER A 52 -14.58 -0.89 5.24
CA SER A 52 -14.36 -0.78 6.69
C SER A 52 -13.52 -1.94 7.23
N THR A 53 -13.74 -3.16 6.72
CA THR A 53 -12.96 -4.34 7.09
C THR A 53 -11.49 -4.18 6.74
N ALA A 54 -11.14 -3.61 5.59
CA ALA A 54 -9.74 -3.36 5.23
C ALA A 54 -9.07 -2.36 6.20
N ARG A 55 -9.77 -1.29 6.60
CA ARG A 55 -9.27 -0.36 7.62
C ARG A 55 -9.05 -1.03 8.97
N GLU A 56 -9.96 -1.90 9.40
CA GLU A 56 -9.81 -2.68 10.63
C GLU A 56 -8.60 -3.62 10.55
N MET A 57 -8.44 -4.35 9.44
CA MET A 57 -7.30 -5.22 9.21
C MET A 57 -5.97 -4.44 9.22
N MET A 58 -5.94 -3.21 8.68
CA MET A 58 -4.75 -2.35 8.73
C MET A 58 -4.35 -1.94 10.16
N VAL A 59 -5.33 -1.72 11.04
CA VAL A 59 -5.06 -1.44 12.47
C VAL A 59 -4.42 -2.67 13.11
N ILE A 60 -5.03 -3.85 12.94
CA ILE A 60 -4.54 -5.09 13.53
C ILE A 60 -3.15 -5.44 12.99
N LEU A 61 -2.91 -5.27 11.69
CA LEU A 61 -1.62 -5.52 11.06
C LEU A 61 -0.51 -4.67 11.69
N ARG A 62 -0.76 -3.38 11.94
CA ARG A 62 0.19 -2.49 12.61
C ARG A 62 0.46 -2.92 14.04
N GLU A 63 -0.58 -3.21 14.81
CA GLU A 63 -0.44 -3.68 16.19
C GLU A 63 0.40 -4.96 16.27
N MET A 64 0.17 -5.92 15.37
CA MET A 64 0.95 -7.15 15.32
C MET A 64 2.39 -6.91 14.89
N ALA A 65 2.62 -6.02 13.92
CA ALA A 65 3.97 -5.67 13.46
C ALA A 65 4.76 -4.97 14.57
N GLU A 66 4.14 -4.06 15.32
CA GLU A 66 4.70 -3.38 16.50
C GLU A 66 4.99 -4.36 17.63
N ALA A 67 4.14 -5.38 17.81
CA ALA A 67 4.36 -6.48 18.74
C ALA A 67 5.50 -7.44 18.32
N GLY A 68 6.19 -7.17 17.20
CA GLY A 68 7.31 -7.96 16.72
C GLY A 68 6.91 -9.31 16.12
N LYS A 69 5.63 -9.51 15.78
CA LYS A 69 5.17 -10.71 15.09
C LYS A 69 5.81 -10.83 13.73
N THR A 70 6.16 -12.05 13.32
CA THR A 70 6.73 -12.37 12.01
C THR A 70 5.66 -12.30 10.92
N ASP A 71 6.08 -12.15 9.65
CA ASP A 71 5.18 -12.11 8.50
C ASP A 71 4.30 -13.38 8.43
N ALA A 72 4.89 -14.53 8.73
CA ALA A 72 4.18 -15.81 8.75
C ALA A 72 3.10 -15.88 9.85
N GLU A 73 3.39 -15.40 11.06
CA GLU A 73 2.40 -15.33 12.14
C GLU A 73 1.25 -14.39 11.79
N ILE A 74 1.56 -13.25 11.17
CA ILE A 74 0.58 -12.25 10.73
C ILE A 74 -0.34 -12.85 9.66
N THR A 75 0.23 -13.44 8.60
CA THR A 75 -0.56 -14.06 7.53
C THR A 75 -1.39 -15.23 8.06
N ALA A 76 -0.83 -16.05 8.95
CA ALA A 76 -1.56 -17.14 9.58
C ALA A 76 -2.76 -16.63 10.41
N PHE A 77 -2.57 -15.56 11.18
CA PHE A 77 -3.66 -14.92 11.94
C PHE A 77 -4.78 -14.42 11.02
N PHE A 78 -4.43 -13.71 9.94
CA PHE A 78 -5.43 -13.19 9.01
C PHE A 78 -6.16 -14.32 8.27
N ARG A 79 -5.46 -15.38 7.89
CA ARG A 79 -6.07 -16.59 7.30
C ARG A 79 -7.04 -17.27 8.26
N ASP A 80 -6.63 -17.48 9.51
CA ASP A 80 -7.47 -18.13 10.53
C ASP A 80 -8.74 -17.34 10.82
N ARG A 81 -8.64 -16.00 10.85
CA ARG A 81 -9.75 -15.11 11.19
C ARG A 81 -10.67 -14.79 10.02
N TYR A 82 -10.13 -14.63 8.81
CA TYR A 82 -10.87 -14.10 7.64
C TYR A 82 -10.97 -15.09 6.48
N GLY A 83 -10.29 -16.25 6.55
CA GLY A 83 -10.34 -17.35 5.59
C GLY A 83 -9.14 -17.43 4.64
N ASP A 84 -9.07 -18.51 3.87
CA ASP A 84 -7.95 -18.83 2.97
C ASP A 84 -7.77 -17.88 1.77
N PHE A 85 -8.75 -17.02 1.52
CA PHE A 85 -8.75 -16.07 0.41
C PHE A 85 -8.11 -14.71 0.76
N VAL A 86 -7.59 -14.57 1.99
CA VAL A 86 -6.91 -13.38 2.51
C VAL A 86 -5.40 -13.47 2.36
#